data_AF-A0A369T3E8-F1
#
_entry.id   AF-A0A369T3E8-F1
#
_cell.length_a   1.000
_cell.length_b   1.000
_cell.length_c   1.000
_cell.angle_alpha   90.00
_cell.angle_beta   90.00
_cell.angle_gamma   90.00
#
_symmetry.space_group_name_H-M   'P 1'
#
loop_
_entity.id
_entity.type
_entity.pdbx_description
1 polymer ?
#
loop_
_entity_poly.entity_id
_entity_poly.type
_entity_poly.pdbx_seq_one_letter_code
_entity_poly.pdbx_strand_id
1 'polypeptide(L)'
;MTLMYPDEVQDLPDGYRGMIEYDWDSCIKCSLCAMVCPADAMKMYVSKEESEREGKTVKRPGINYTRCIFCGFCVDICPTDSLRFTKVHDVAYYTYEEQIYPPVEFSKGVPKPFYFREPKRVRVILDERRGIKYEPVGES
;
A
#
# COMPACT_ATOMS: atom_id res chain seq x y z
N MET A 1 -24.98 10.38 10.54
CA MET A 1 -24.15 9.32 11.14
C MET A 1 -22.70 9.73 11.00
N THR A 2 -21.94 9.68 12.10
CA THR A 2 -20.52 10.03 12.13
C THR A 2 -19.77 8.89 12.81
N LEU A 3 -18.55 8.62 12.37
CA LEU A 3 -17.64 7.66 12.98
C LEU A 3 -16.61 8.46 13.79
N MET A 4 -16.36 8.10 15.05
CA MET A 4 -15.46 8.88 15.92
C MET A 4 -14.00 8.52 15.67
N TYR A 5 -13.46 8.97 14.53
CA TYR A 5 -12.03 8.85 14.24
C TYR A 5 -11.19 9.72 15.20
N PRO A 6 -10.06 9.24 15.75
CA PRO A 6 -9.37 7.97 15.49
C PRO A 6 -9.74 6.81 16.44
N ASP A 7 -10.66 6.99 17.40
CA ASP A 7 -11.00 5.96 18.38
C ASP A 7 -11.82 4.80 17.77
N GLU A 8 -12.60 5.10 16.73
CA GLU A 8 -13.32 4.15 15.90
C GLU A 8 -12.76 4.23 14.47
N VAL A 9 -12.58 3.07 13.81
CA VAL A 9 -12.13 2.98 12.42
C VAL A 9 -12.97 1.97 11.65
N GLN A 10 -13.12 2.18 10.36
CA GLN A 10 -13.85 1.24 9.52
C GLN A 10 -13.04 -0.06 9.32
N ASP A 11 -13.70 -1.21 9.45
CA ASP A 11 -13.19 -2.49 8.98
C ASP A 11 -13.25 -2.51 7.44
N LEU A 12 -12.09 -2.33 6.81
CA LEU A 12 -11.99 -2.29 5.36
C LEU A 12 -12.08 -3.70 4.77
N PRO A 13 -12.76 -3.86 3.62
CA PRO A 13 -12.91 -5.17 2.99
C PRO A 13 -11.56 -5.74 2.54
N ASP A 14 -11.54 -7.05 2.31
CA ASP A 14 -10.40 -7.69 1.68
C ASP A 14 -10.27 -7.21 0.22
N GLY A 15 -9.04 -6.99 -0.24
CA GLY A 15 -8.76 -6.38 -1.54
C GLY A 15 -8.90 -4.85 -1.59
N TYR A 16 -9.10 -4.18 -0.44
CA TYR A 16 -9.02 -2.72 -0.37
C TYR A 16 -7.68 -2.22 -0.94
N ARG A 17 -7.74 -1.21 -1.82
CA ARG A 17 -6.57 -0.68 -2.53
C ARG A 17 -5.89 0.44 -1.75
N GLY A 18 -5.23 0.07 -0.65
CA GLY A 18 -4.41 0.99 0.15
C GLY A 18 -2.98 1.11 -0.39
N MET A 19 -2.05 1.45 0.50
CA MET A 19 -0.63 1.41 0.19
C MET A 19 -0.19 0.01 -0.23
N ILE A 20 0.84 -0.05 -1.07
CA ILE A 20 1.33 -1.30 -1.65
C ILE A 20 2.50 -1.80 -0.79
N GLU A 21 2.47 -3.07 -0.43
CA GLU A 21 3.60 -3.79 0.14
C GLU A 21 4.43 -4.42 -0.97
N TYR A 22 5.75 -4.36 -0.82
CA TYR A 22 6.70 -4.96 -1.75
C TYR A 22 7.54 -6.03 -1.07
N ASP A 23 7.35 -7.27 -1.49
CA ASP A 23 8.16 -8.40 -1.10
C ASP A 23 9.41 -8.47 -1.97
N TRP A 24 10.56 -8.18 -1.35
CA TRP A 24 11.84 -8.14 -2.03
C TRP A 24 12.28 -9.52 -2.52
N ASP A 25 12.01 -10.58 -1.77
CA ASP A 25 12.61 -11.89 -2.05
C ASP A 25 11.88 -12.63 -3.16
N SER A 26 10.56 -12.48 -3.28
CA SER A 26 9.77 -13.05 -4.37
C SER A 26 9.87 -12.27 -5.69
N CYS A 27 10.43 -11.06 -5.69
CA CYS A 27 10.50 -10.23 -6.88
C CYS A 27 11.61 -10.66 -7.86
N ILE A 28 11.19 -11.03 -9.07
CA ILE A 28 12.10 -11.46 -10.14
C ILE A 28 12.63 -10.30 -11.03
N LYS A 29 12.37 -9.04 -10.65
CA LYS A 29 12.92 -7.86 -11.33
C LYS A 29 12.52 -7.72 -12.82
N CYS A 30 11.34 -8.22 -13.20
CA CYS A 30 10.87 -8.29 -14.60
C CYS A 30 10.41 -6.94 -15.21
N SER A 31 10.29 -5.87 -14.40
CA SER A 31 9.88 -4.52 -14.83
C SER A 31 8.43 -4.35 -15.33
N LEU A 32 7.60 -5.39 -15.31
CA LEU A 32 6.19 -5.32 -15.75
C LEU A 32 5.38 -4.26 -14.99
N CYS A 33 5.59 -4.17 -13.67
CA CYS A 33 4.91 -3.22 -12.80
C CYS A 33 5.21 -1.75 -13.14
N ALA A 34 6.44 -1.45 -13.59
CA ALA A 34 6.81 -0.12 -14.08
C ALA A 34 6.20 0.15 -15.47
N MET A 35 6.24 -0.83 -16.38
CA MET A 35 5.73 -0.67 -17.75
C MET A 35 4.20 -0.48 -17.80
N VAL A 36 3.45 -1.14 -16.91
CA VAL A 36 1.98 -1.05 -16.90
C VAL A 36 1.46 0.21 -16.18
N CYS A 37 2.32 0.94 -15.45
CA CYS A 37 1.88 2.02 -14.59
C CYS A 37 1.38 3.24 -15.41
N PRO A 38 0.07 3.56 -15.38
CA PRO A 38 -0.47 4.62 -16.24
C PRO A 38 -0.04 6.02 -15.81
N ALA A 39 0.30 6.21 -14.54
CA ALA A 39 0.74 7.49 -13.97
C ALA A 39 2.27 7.67 -13.96
N ASP A 40 3.03 6.69 -14.46
CA ASP A 40 4.49 6.65 -14.37
C ASP A 40 5.00 6.86 -12.93
N ALA A 41 4.24 6.30 -11.97
CA ALA A 41 4.53 6.37 -10.54
C ALA A 41 5.54 5.30 -10.12
N MET A 42 5.61 4.18 -10.83
CA MET A 42 6.51 3.06 -10.55
C MET A 42 7.66 3.03 -11.54
N LYS A 43 8.90 2.97 -11.05
CA LYS A 43 10.11 2.98 -11.88
C LYS A 43 11.12 1.97 -11.40
N MET A 44 12.00 1.55 -12.32
CA MET A 44 13.10 0.63 -12.03
C MET A 44 14.36 1.44 -11.68
N TYR A 45 14.78 1.38 -10.42
CA TYR A 45 15.96 2.06 -9.90
C TYR A 45 17.13 1.09 -9.77
N VAL A 46 18.35 1.60 -9.95
CA VAL A 46 19.58 0.79 -9.76
C VAL A 46 19.76 0.47 -8.28
N SER A 47 19.84 -0.83 -7.97
CA SER A 47 20.17 -1.33 -6.63
C SER A 47 21.68 -1.47 -6.54
N LYS A 48 22.37 -0.50 -5.91
CA LYS A 48 23.85 -0.45 -5.89
C LYS A 48 24.45 -1.69 -5.21
N GLU A 49 24.00 -1.99 -4.00
CA GLU A 49 24.50 -3.12 -3.20
C GLU A 49 24.30 -4.47 -3.89
N GLU A 50 23.12 -4.67 -4.50
CA GLU A 50 22.83 -5.90 -5.25
C GLU A 50 23.64 -5.97 -6.54
N SER A 51 23.85 -4.83 -7.21
CA SER A 51 24.66 -4.76 -8.43
C SER A 51 26.13 -5.10 -8.18
N GLU A 52 26.69 -4.60 -7.07
CA GLU A 52 28.05 -4.91 -6.63
C GLU A 52 28.20 -6.40 -6.29
N ARG A 53 27.22 -6.96 -5.57
CA ARG A 53 27.20 -8.38 -5.20
C ARG A 53 27.10 -9.31 -6.41
N GLU A 54 26.28 -8.97 -7.40
CA GLU A 54 26.05 -9.79 -8.59
C GLU A 54 27.06 -9.49 -9.73
N GLY A 55 27.88 -8.45 -9.62
CA GLY A 55 28.84 -8.04 -10.66
C GLY A 55 28.19 -7.52 -11.95
N LYS A 56 26.91 -7.13 -11.90
CA LYS A 56 26.13 -6.60 -13.04
C LYS A 56 25.12 -5.56 -12.56
N THR A 57 24.66 -4.69 -13.44
CA THR A 57 23.61 -3.72 -13.07
C THR A 57 22.29 -4.44 -12.76
N VAL A 58 21.86 -4.35 -11.50
CA VAL A 58 20.58 -4.85 -11.03
C VAL A 58 19.64 -3.67 -10.79
N LYS A 59 18.41 -3.78 -11.30
CA LYS A 59 17.36 -2.79 -11.08
C LYS A 59 16.18 -3.41 -10.35
N ARG A 60 15.57 -2.63 -9.46
CA ARG A 60 14.44 -3.02 -8.61
C ARG A 60 13.34 -1.96 -8.68
N PRO A 61 12.06 -2.33 -8.47
CA PRO A 61 10.97 -1.37 -8.49
C PRO A 61 11.05 -0.42 -7.29
N GLY A 62 10.75 0.85 -7.53
CA GLY A 62 10.43 1.85 -6.52
C GLY A 62 9.17 2.59 -6.93
N ILE A 63 8.49 3.22 -5.97
CA ILE A 63 7.19 3.85 -6.18
C ILE A 63 7.20 5.30 -5.69
N ASN A 64 6.61 6.19 -6.46
CA ASN A 64 6.32 7.56 -6.05
C ASN A 64 4.82 7.68 -5.71
N TYR A 65 4.51 7.75 -4.42
CA TYR A 65 3.12 7.83 -3.96
C TYR A 65 2.44 9.15 -4.30
N THR A 66 3.18 10.23 -4.56
CA THR A 66 2.61 11.52 -5.00
C THR A 66 2.00 11.46 -6.40
N ARG A 67 2.40 10.47 -7.20
CA ARG A 67 1.89 10.22 -8.56
C ARG A 67 0.99 9.00 -8.63
N CYS A 68 1.05 8.11 -7.65
CA CYS A 68 0.30 6.87 -7.66
C CYS A 68 -1.20 7.17 -7.60
N ILE A 69 -1.96 6.60 -8.53
CA ILE A 69 -3.43 6.71 -8.56
C ILE A 69 -4.14 5.50 -7.96
N PHE A 70 -3.40 4.61 -7.29
CA PHE A 70 -3.92 3.40 -6.62
C PHE A 70 -4.79 2.49 -7.52
N CYS A 71 -4.48 2.45 -8.83
CA CYS A 71 -5.27 1.69 -9.81
C CYS A 71 -5.14 0.16 -9.68
N GLY A 72 -4.01 -0.35 -9.17
CA GLY A 72 -3.78 -1.79 -8.96
C GLY A 72 -3.13 -2.56 -10.10
N PHE A 73 -2.92 -1.96 -11.27
CA PHE A 73 -2.32 -2.69 -12.41
C PHE A 73 -0.95 -3.29 -12.12
N CYS A 74 -0.13 -2.63 -11.28
CA CYS A 74 1.17 -3.17 -10.87
C CYS A 74 1.07 -4.42 -10.00
N VAL A 75 0.01 -4.53 -9.18
CA VAL A 75 -0.30 -5.70 -8.37
C VAL A 75 -0.82 -6.82 -9.28
N ASP A 76 -1.82 -6.52 -10.12
CA ASP A 76 -2.47 -7.50 -10.99
C ASP A 76 -1.52 -8.12 -12.04
N ILE A 77 -0.55 -7.35 -12.54
CA ILE A 77 0.40 -7.85 -13.55
C ILE A 77 1.57 -8.63 -12.95
N CYS A 78 1.75 -8.59 -11.62
CA CYS A 78 2.93 -9.16 -10.99
C CYS A 78 2.88 -10.71 -11.08
N PRO A 79 3.80 -11.36 -11.81
CA PRO A 79 3.72 -12.81 -12.02
C PRO A 79 4.09 -13.64 -10.79
N THR A 80 4.64 -13.02 -9.75
CA THR A 80 5.10 -13.69 -8.52
C THR A 80 4.40 -13.18 -7.27
N ASP A 81 3.34 -12.37 -7.41
CA ASP A 81 2.61 -11.75 -6.30
C ASP A 81 3.52 -11.01 -5.29
N SER A 82 4.63 -10.46 -5.78
CA SER A 82 5.60 -9.71 -4.97
C SER A 82 5.10 -8.32 -4.57
N LEU A 83 3.98 -7.87 -5.15
CA LEU A 83 3.33 -6.61 -4.83
C LEU A 83 1.92 -6.92 -4.36
N ARG A 84 1.52 -6.38 -3.20
CA ARG A 84 0.18 -6.63 -2.63
C ARG A 84 -0.40 -5.35 -2.06
N PHE A 85 -1.72 -5.23 -2.16
CA PHE A 85 -2.42 -4.14 -1.48
C PHE A 85 -2.54 -4.41 0.01
N THR A 86 -2.40 -3.33 0.78
CA THR A 86 -2.67 -3.31 2.22
C THR A 86 -3.95 -2.51 2.50
N LYS A 87 -4.44 -2.58 3.74
CA LYS A 87 -5.56 -1.75 4.22
C LYS A 87 -5.12 -0.37 4.75
N VAL A 88 -3.82 -0.05 4.68
CA VAL A 88 -3.26 1.22 5.13
C VAL A 88 -3.58 2.32 4.11
N HIS A 89 -4.18 3.43 4.56
CA HIS A 89 -4.65 4.50 3.66
C HIS A 89 -4.57 5.91 4.27
N ASP A 90 -4.38 5.99 5.58
CA ASP A 90 -4.41 7.18 6.43
C ASP A 90 -2.98 7.64 6.79
N VAL A 91 -2.07 7.54 5.82
CA VAL A 91 -0.67 7.94 6.00
C VAL A 91 -0.49 9.36 5.49
N ALA A 92 0.10 10.20 6.33
CA ALA A 92 0.45 11.57 6.00
C ALA A 92 1.96 11.76 6.15
N TYR A 93 2.52 12.63 5.32
CA TYR A 93 3.93 13.00 5.32
C TYR A 93 4.07 14.51 5.43
N TYR A 94 5.19 14.98 5.96
CA TYR A 94 5.44 16.41 6.09
C TYR A 94 6.03 17.00 4.81
N THR A 95 6.72 16.18 4.01
CA THR A 95 7.43 16.60 2.81
C THR A 95 7.04 15.75 1.60
N TYR A 96 7.39 16.25 0.41
CA TYR A 96 7.17 15.56 -0.85
C TYR A 96 8.10 14.35 -1.00
N GLU A 97 9.34 14.47 -0.55
CA GLU A 97 10.41 13.49 -0.70
C GLU A 97 10.12 12.22 0.09
N GLU A 98 9.50 12.33 1.26
CA GLU A 98 9.10 11.21 2.10
C GLU A 98 8.08 10.28 1.44
N GLN A 99 7.38 10.74 0.40
CA GLN A 99 6.40 9.95 -0.37
C GLN A 99 7.03 9.22 -1.55
N ILE A 100 8.32 9.39 -1.79
CA ILE A 100 9.07 8.66 -2.81
C ILE A 100 9.77 7.51 -2.12
N TYR A 101 9.44 6.30 -2.54
CA TYR A 101 9.93 5.05 -1.95
C TYR A 101 10.90 4.41 -2.96
N PRO A 102 12.21 4.65 -2.84
CA PRO A 102 13.23 3.87 -3.53
C PRO A 102 13.10 2.38 -3.17
N PRO A 103 13.71 1.46 -3.95
CA PRO A 103 13.51 0.03 -3.76
C PRO A 103 13.72 -0.48 -2.33
N VAL A 104 14.77 -0.02 -1.66
CA VAL A 104 15.10 -0.45 -0.29
C VAL A 104 14.05 0.03 0.70
N GLU A 105 13.58 1.27 0.57
CA GLU A 105 12.52 1.81 1.43
C GLU A 105 11.19 1.11 1.14
N PHE A 106 10.90 0.86 -0.14
CA PHE A 106 9.69 0.16 -0.55
C PHE A 106 9.60 -1.26 0.05
N SER A 107 10.74 -1.96 0.18
CA SER A 107 10.77 -3.29 0.81
C SER A 107 10.65 -3.32 2.32
N LYS A 108 10.75 -2.17 3.01
CA LYS A 108 10.54 -2.12 4.47
C LYS A 108 9.05 -2.26 4.84
N GLY A 109 8.17 -2.26 3.84
CA GLY A 109 6.73 -2.36 4.01
C GLY A 109 6.06 -0.99 4.10
N VAL A 110 4.79 -1.01 4.47
CA VAL A 110 3.98 0.21 4.61
C VAL A 110 4.10 0.78 6.02
N PRO A 111 4.16 2.11 6.18
CA PRO A 111 4.14 2.72 7.51
C PRO A 111 2.85 2.37 8.23
N LYS A 112 2.95 2.06 9.52
CA LYS A 112 1.76 1.79 10.34
C LYS A 112 1.04 3.11 10.63
N PRO A 113 -0.29 3.18 10.49
CA PRO A 113 -1.03 4.36 10.91
C PRO A 113 -0.84 4.57 12.41
N PHE A 114 -0.67 5.83 12.81
CA PHE A 114 -0.53 6.18 14.22
C PHE A 114 -1.91 6.36 14.85
N TYR A 115 -2.26 5.47 15.78
CA TYR A 115 -3.41 5.62 16.65
C TYR A 115 -2.93 5.76 18.10
N PHE A 116 -3.48 6.72 18.86
CA PHE A 116 -3.15 6.89 20.28
C PHE A 116 -3.54 5.67 21.14
N ARG A 117 -4.56 4.93 20.71
CA ARG A 117 -5.07 3.70 21.30
C ARG A 117 -5.48 2.75 20.18
N GLU A 118 -5.56 1.45 20.44
CA GLU A 118 -6.11 0.52 19.45
C GLU A 118 -7.56 0.88 19.14
N PRO A 119 -7.89 1.17 17.87
CA PRO A 119 -9.21 1.65 17.53
C PRO A 119 -10.22 0.51 17.46
N LYS A 120 -11.47 0.80 17.85
CA LYS A 120 -12.58 -0.13 17.66
C LYS A 120 -12.90 -0.21 16.18
N ARG A 121 -12.81 -1.40 15.59
CA ARG A 121 -13.18 -1.63 14.20
C ARG A 121 -14.69 -1.75 14.08
N VAL A 122 -15.28 -1.02 13.14
CA VAL A 122 -16.71 -1.06 12.87
C VAL A 122 -17.00 -1.34 11.40
N ARG A 123 -18.05 -2.12 11.13
CA ARG A 123 -18.53 -2.42 9.78
C ARG A 123 -19.74 -1.55 9.47
N VAL A 124 -19.79 -1.09 8.23
CA VAL A 124 -20.94 -0.37 7.68
C VAL A 124 -22.06 -1.36 7.38
N ILE A 125 -23.25 -1.13 7.95
CA ILE A 125 -24.47 -1.87 7.65
C ILE A 125 -25.51 -0.91 7.08
N LEU A 126 -26.13 -1.31 5.97
CA LEU A 126 -27.23 -0.57 5.36
C LEU A 126 -28.55 -1.03 5.98
N ASP A 127 -29.20 -0.17 6.76
CA ASP A 127 -30.56 -0.38 7.28
C ASP A 127 -31.55 0.41 6.42
N GLU A 128 -32.45 -0.27 5.73
CA GLU A 128 -33.40 0.35 4.79
C GLU A 128 -34.35 1.37 5.45
N ARG A 129 -34.55 1.30 6.78
CA ARG A 129 -35.44 2.20 7.53
C ARG A 129 -34.69 3.34 8.21
N ARG A 130 -33.46 3.08 8.66
CA ARG A 130 -32.67 4.02 9.48
C ARG A 130 -31.43 4.56 8.77
N GLY A 131 -31.18 4.13 7.54
CA GLY A 131 -30.01 4.48 6.75
C GLY A 131 -28.77 3.68 7.16
N ILE A 132 -27.60 4.29 7.00
CA ILE A 132 -26.34 3.63 7.32
C ILE A 132 -26.18 3.50 8.85
N LYS A 133 -25.65 2.36 9.32
CA LYS A 133 -25.26 2.08 10.71
C LYS A 133 -23.83 1.55 10.76
N TYR A 134 -23.20 1.67 11.92
CA TYR A 134 -21.90 1.06 12.22
C TYR A 134 -22.07 0.02 13.32
N GLU A 135 -21.57 -1.19 13.11
CA GLU A 135 -21.56 -2.25 14.12
C GLU A 135 -20.12 -2.71 14.41
N PRO A 136 -19.72 -2.94 15.67
CA PRO A 136 -18.39 -3.42 16.01
C PRO A 136 -18.06 -4.75 15.33
N VAL A 137 -16.85 -4.87 14.79
CA VAL A 137 -16.32 -6.13 14.25
C VAL A 137 -15.51 -6.78 15.36
N GLY A 138 -16.08 -7.80 16.01
CA GLY A 138 -15.39 -8.56 17.07
C GLY A 138 -16.14 -8.76 18.39
N GLU A 139 -17.42 -8.39 18.50
CA GLU A 139 -18.28 -8.83 19.60
C GLU A 139 -19.24 -9.92 19.12
N SER A 140 -18.79 -11.17 19.25
CA SER A 140 -19.60 -12.39 19.33
C SER A 140 -19.14 -13.19 20.55
#